data_AF-A0A355UHX2-F1
#
_entry.id   AF-A0A355UHX2-F1
#
_cell.length_a   1.000
_cell.length_b   1.000
_cell.length_c   1.000
_cell.angle_alpha   90.00
_cell.angle_beta   90.00
_cell.angle_gamma   90.00
#
_symmetry.space_group_name_H-M   'P 1'
#
loop_
_entity.id
_entity.type
_entity.pdbx_description
1 polymer ?
#
loop_
_entity_poly.entity_id
_entity_poly.type
_entity_poly.pdbx_seq_one_letter_code
_entity_poly.pdbx_strand_id
1 'polypeptide(L)' 'ILDLGFGFGKTVEQNYFLLNHIEDFKTFGFPILTGISRKTMIHKPLAITPQQALNGTTFLHGFALMNKSNILRVHDVKE' A
#
# COMPACT_ATOMS: atom_id res chain seq x y z
N ILE A 1 -11.81 9.64 -6.74
CA ILE A 1 -10.60 9.03 -6.13
C ILE A 1 -10.77 7.52 -6.25
N LEU A 2 -9.72 6.80 -6.62
CA LEU A 2 -9.72 5.35 -6.79
C LEU A 2 -8.91 4.70 -5.66
N ASP A 3 -9.53 3.80 -4.89
CA ASP A 3 -8.84 2.92 -3.93
C ASP A 3 -8.73 1.52 -4.54
N LEU A 4 -7.51 0.99 -4.59
CA LEU A 4 -7.23 -0.33 -5.16
C LEU A 4 -7.54 -1.48 -4.18
N GLY A 5 -7.89 -1.15 -2.93
CA GLY A 5 -8.39 -2.09 -1.94
C GLY A 5 -7.33 -3.07 -1.47
N PHE A 6 -6.13 -2.58 -1.12
CA PHE A 6 -5.07 -3.41 -0.56
C PHE A 6 -5.56 -4.16 0.68
N GLY A 7 -5.26 -5.46 0.77
CA GLY A 7 -5.65 -6.35 1.87
C GLY A 7 -7.14 -6.73 1.91
N PHE A 8 -7.95 -6.38 0.90
CA PHE A 8 -9.33 -6.83 0.79
C PHE A 8 -9.44 -7.96 -0.23
N GLY A 9 -9.63 -9.19 0.26
CA GLY A 9 -9.80 -10.40 -0.58
C GLY A 9 -8.57 -10.79 -1.41
N LYS A 10 -7.37 -10.29 -1.05
CA LYS A 10 -6.13 -10.48 -1.80
C LYS A 10 -5.07 -11.18 -0.97
N THR A 11 -4.34 -12.13 -1.56
CA THR A 11 -3.14 -12.73 -0.95
C THR A 11 -2.02 -11.71 -0.83
N VAL A 12 -0.95 -12.05 -0.10
CA VAL A 12 0.23 -11.17 0.02
C VAL A 12 0.82 -10.89 -1.37
N GLU A 13 0.97 -11.93 -2.18
CA GLU A 13 1.53 -11.88 -3.52
C GLU A 13 0.66 -11.02 -4.44
N GLN A 14 -0.66 -11.16 -4.38
CA GLN A 14 -1.59 -10.32 -5.13
C GLN A 14 -1.52 -8.85 -4.72
N ASN A 15 -1.28 -8.55 -3.45
CA ASN A 15 -1.10 -7.17 -2.99
C ASN A 15 0.22 -6.58 -3.51
N TYR A 16 1.31 -7.34 -3.53
CA TYR A 16 2.57 -6.87 -4.13
C TYR A 16 2.45 -6.71 -5.64
N PHE A 17 1.77 -7.64 -6.32
CA PHE A 17 1.47 -7.51 -7.74
C PHE A 17 0.70 -6.20 -8.02
N LEU A 18 -0.35 -5.93 -7.25
CA LEU A 18 -1.14 -4.70 -7.37
C LEU A 18 -0.29 -3.44 -7.11
N LEU A 19 0.59 -3.47 -6.10
CA LEU A 19 1.48 -2.36 -5.76
C LEU A 19 2.48 -2.04 -6.88
N ASN A 20 2.96 -3.07 -7.59
CA ASN A 20 3.86 -2.91 -8.74
C ASN A 20 3.14 -2.38 -10.00
N HIS A 21 1.83 -2.54 -10.09
CA HIS A 21 1.01 -2.17 -11.25
C HIS A 21 0.05 -1.01 -10.95
N ILE A 22 0.34 -0.18 -9.94
CA ILE A 22 -0.48 0.99 -9.59
C ILE A 22 -0.66 1.93 -10.79
N GLU A 23 0.39 2.11 -11.60
CA GLU A 23 0.38 3.04 -12.72
C GLU A 23 -0.66 2.68 -13.79
N ASP A 24 -0.98 1.40 -13.98
CA ASP A 24 -1.97 0.93 -14.95
C ASP A 24 -3.36 1.51 -14.67
N PHE A 25 -3.67 1.79 -13.41
CA PHE A 25 -4.95 2.36 -12.99
C PHE A 25 -5.08 3.85 -13.27
N LYS A 26 -4.01 4.53 -13.73
CA LYS A 26 -4.12 5.91 -14.20
C LYS A 26 -5.03 6.07 -15.41
N THR A 27 -5.23 5.00 -16.19
CA THR A 27 -6.13 5.00 -17.35
C THR A 27 -7.56 5.46 -16.98
N PHE A 28 -7.96 5.26 -15.73
CA PHE A 28 -9.27 5.70 -15.22
C PHE A 28 -9.36 7.21 -14.95
N GLY A 29 -8.27 7.97 -15.02
CA GLY A 29 -8.28 9.43 -14.88
C GLY A 29 -8.57 9.96 -13.47
N PHE A 30 -8.56 9.11 -12.45
CA PHE A 30 -8.81 9.50 -11.05
C PHE A 30 -7.53 9.47 -10.20
N PRO A 31 -7.40 10.35 -9.18
CA PRO A 31 -6.32 10.23 -8.20
C PRO A 31 -6.39 8.89 -7.46
N ILE A 32 -5.24 8.25 -7.28
CA ILE A 32 -5.10 6.94 -6.63
C ILE A 32 -4.82 7.14 -5.14
N LEU A 33 -5.59 6.42 -4.31
CA LEU A 33 -5.39 6.28 -2.87
C LEU A 33 -4.76 4.93 -2.56
N THR A 34 -3.66 4.93 -1.81
CA THR A 34 -3.00 3.71 -1.29
C THR A 34 -3.16 3.63 0.22
N GLY A 35 -3.86 2.60 0.69
CA GLY A 35 -3.99 2.29 2.11
C GLY A 35 -3.36 0.95 2.45
N ILE A 36 -2.07 0.94 2.80
CA ILE A 36 -1.32 -0.30 3.12
C ILE A 36 -0.83 -0.35 4.58
N SER A 37 -0.96 0.74 5.32
CA SER A 37 -0.46 0.88 6.69
C SER A 37 -0.88 -0.28 7.59
N ARG A 38 0.13 -0.94 8.18
CA ARG A 38 0.00 -2.08 9.12
C ARG A 38 -0.73 -3.32 8.54
N LYS A 39 -0.91 -3.43 7.22
CA LYS A 39 -1.61 -4.57 6.60
C LYS A 39 -0.77 -5.85 6.61
N THR A 40 -1.46 -6.98 6.42
CA THR A 40 -0.89 -8.33 6.33
C THR A 40 0.20 -8.46 5.29
N MET A 41 0.11 -7.74 4.17
CA MET A 41 1.17 -7.71 3.16
C MET A 41 2.51 -7.19 3.69
N ILE A 42 2.53 -6.47 4.82
CA ILE A 42 3.74 -5.91 5.41
C ILE A 42 4.27 -6.82 6.52
N HIS A 43 3.43 -7.11 7.51
CA HIS A 43 3.89 -7.76 8.73
C HIS A 43 4.02 -9.28 8.57
N LYS A 44 3.23 -9.91 7.69
CA LYS A 44 3.27 -11.37 7.50
C LYS A 44 4.58 -11.84 6.83
N PRO A 45 5.09 -11.22 5.75
CA PRO A 45 6.38 -11.60 5.16
C PRO A 45 7.57 -11.42 6.09
N LEU A 46 7.48 -10.43 6.98
CA LEU A 46 8.53 -10.11 7.95
C LEU A 46 8.42 -10.92 9.25
N ALA A 47 7.38 -11.76 9.40
CA ALA A 47 7.07 -12.50 10.63
C ALA A 47 7.00 -11.60 11.88
N ILE A 48 6.45 -10.39 11.73
CA ILE A 48 6.28 -9.41 12.81
C ILE A 48 4.79 -9.10 13.08
N THR A 49 4.54 -8.33 14.13
CA THR A 49 3.19 -7.83 14.46
C THR A 49 2.83 -6.57 13.66
N PRO A 50 1.54 -6.25 13.48
CA PRO A 50 1.10 -5.00 12.85
C PRO A 50 1.69 -3.73 13.50
N GLN A 51 1.91 -3.75 14.82
CA GLN A 51 2.49 -2.64 15.58
C GLN A 51 3.98 -2.40 15.23
N GLN A 52 4.69 -3.45 14.83
CA GLN A 52 6.10 -3.37 14.42
C GLN A 52 6.27 -3.04 12.93
N ALA A 53 5.16 -2.92 12.18
CA ALA A 53 5.17 -2.76 10.73
C ALA A 53 5.46 -1.34 10.22
N LEU A 54 5.84 -0.41 11.10
CA LEU A 54 6.05 1.01 10.77
C LEU A 54 7.09 1.17 9.65
N ASN A 55 8.29 0.61 9.81
CA ASN A 55 9.35 0.74 8.81
C ASN A 55 8.93 0.17 7.44
N GLY A 56 8.28 -0.99 7.42
CA GLY A 56 7.76 -1.59 6.19
C GLY A 56 6.64 -0.75 5.57
N THR A 57 5.80 -0.13 6.41
CA THR A 57 4.74 0.80 5.97
C THR A 57 5.33 2.03 5.30
N THR A 58 6.29 2.70 5.93
CA THR A 58 6.91 3.92 5.40
C THR A 58 7.64 3.64 4.09
N PHE A 59 8.40 2.55 4.02
CA PHE A 59 9.09 2.16 2.78
C PHE A 59 8.11 1.91 1.63
N LEU A 60 7.07 1.10 1.85
CA LEU A 60 6.11 0.76 0.81
C LEU A 60 5.22 1.96 0.43
N HIS A 61 4.96 2.91 1.34
CA HIS A 61 4.33 4.17 0.99
C HIS A 61 5.22 5.02 0.07
N GLY A 62 6.53 5.13 0.38
CA GLY A 62 7.49 5.78 -0.51
C GLY A 62 7.49 5.14 -1.90
N PHE A 63 7.51 3.80 -1.95
CA PHE A 63 7.40 3.05 -3.20
C PHE A 63 6.08 3.33 -3.95
N ALA A 64 4.94 3.36 -3.24
CA ALA A 64 3.65 3.69 -3.85
C ALA A 64 3.62 5.12 -4.44
N LEU A 65 4.24 6.10 -3.76
CA LEU A 65 4.37 7.46 -4.28
C LEU A 65 5.26 7.52 -5.52
N MET A 66 6.38 6.78 -5.54
CA MET A 66 7.22 6.64 -6.73
C MET A 66 6.43 6.01 -7.89
N ASN A 67 5.58 5.03 -7.58
CA ASN A 67 4.61 4.40 -8.49
C ASN A 67 3.29 5.18 -8.62
N LYS A 68 3.34 6.50 -8.38
CA LYS A 68 2.32 7.46 -8.82
C LYS A 68 1.00 7.44 -8.07
N SER A 69 0.96 6.85 -6.87
CA SER A 69 -0.12 7.14 -5.93
C SER A 69 -0.17 8.61 -5.55
N ASN A 70 -1.37 9.14 -5.37
CA ASN A 70 -1.61 10.54 -5.06
C ASN A 70 -1.90 10.77 -3.59
N ILE A 71 -2.52 9.79 -2.93
CA ILE A 71 -3.00 9.90 -1.56
C ILE A 71 -2.54 8.66 -0.79
N LEU A 72 -1.97 8.87 0.39
CA LEU A 72 -1.64 7.80 1.32
C LEU A 72 -2.66 7.79 2.47
N ARG A 73 -3.22 6.62 2.77
CA ARG A 73 -4.06 6.41 3.95
C ARG A 73 -3.24 5.69 5.02
N VAL A 74 -2.93 6.40 6.09
CA VAL A 74 -1.95 5.97 7.10
C VAL A 74 -2.55 5.98 8.51
N HIS A 75 -2.01 5.17 9.43
CA HIS A 75 -2.29 5.27 10.87
C HIS A 75 -1.33 6.26 11.54
N ASP A 76 -0.06 6.18 11.16
CA ASP A 76 1.06 6.94 11.70
C ASP A 76 1.34 8.11 10.74
N VAL A 77 0.80 9.31 11.05
CA VAL A 77 0.80 10.47 10.14
C VAL A 77 2.10 11.29 10.24
N LYS A 78 2.77 11.23 11.39
CA LYS A 78 3.92 12.08 11.69
C LYS A 78 5.20 11.57 11.03
N GLU A 79 5.29 10.25 10.89
CA GLU A 79 6.40 9.46 10.35
C GLU A 79 6.37 9.38 8.82
#